data_AF-A0A0L6CSK2-F1
#
_entry.id   AF-A0A0L6CSK2-F1
#
_cell.length_a   1.000
_cell.length_b   1.000
_cell.length_c   1.000
_cell.angle_alpha   90.00
_cell.angle_beta   90.00
_cell.angle_gamma   90.00
#
_symmetry.space_group_name_H-M   'P 1'
#
loop_
_entity.id
_entity.type
_entity.pdbx_description
1 polymer ?
#
loop_
_entity_poly.entity_id
_entity_poly.type
_entity_poly.pdbx_seq_one_letter_code
_entity_poly.pdbx_strand_id
1 'polypeptide(L)'
;MTQQDAQVGQGGGQGERKLIAISSGKGGVGKSTVTANIAVAMARMGLRVGVVDADIYGPSIPGMLGIAGNQKPAMSPDQKVIPAEAFGIKVMSMAMLSDDDSPAILRGPMVTKYLQMFVAQVEWGELDVLLLDLPPGTGDIQLTLAQAFPLTGAVVVSTPQDVSLKIARRGLRMMQQVNVPILGIVENMSGFACASCGEVTHIFSKGGGEAIASELGVPFLGAIPIEPEIVDAGDAGIPLVSAHPDSLAAQAYVRIAEALVGRGAAHGGLALPFDWQLSDGTGKPADAAPMSGGAADVVTALDHDEIGLMIRWQDGHAQLIGSRDLRLNCRCAACRDEMSGAPILDPSRVPQTITPTRIWSLGNYALGMAFSDGHSSGIYTFKALRDMQSAEVEDV
;
A
#
# COMPACT_ATOMS: atom_id res chain seq x y z
N MET A 1 -1.44 34.73 38.33
CA MET A 1 -2.59 34.40 37.47
C MET A 1 -2.09 34.53 36.05
N THR A 2 -1.45 33.46 35.55
CA THR A 2 -0.67 33.46 34.30
C THR A 2 -1.44 32.70 33.24
N GLN A 3 -1.76 33.39 32.15
CA GLN A 3 -2.21 32.80 30.89
C GLN A 3 -1.09 31.91 30.33
N GLN A 4 -1.41 30.64 30.07
CA GLN A 4 -0.63 29.77 29.22
C GLN A 4 -1.41 29.59 27.93
N ASP A 5 -0.93 30.25 26.89
CA ASP A 5 -1.34 30.05 25.51
C ASP A 5 -1.01 28.61 25.10
N ALA A 6 -2.03 27.88 24.66
CA ALA A 6 -1.87 26.60 24.01
C ALA A 6 -1.31 26.83 22.60
N GLN A 7 -0.01 26.60 22.43
CA GLN A 7 0.61 26.46 21.12
C GLN A 7 0.04 25.21 20.44
N VAL A 8 -0.94 25.41 19.56
CA VAL A 8 -1.32 24.42 18.54
C VAL A 8 -0.12 24.27 17.62
N GLY A 9 0.58 23.14 17.74
CA GLY A 9 1.73 22.81 16.91
C GLY A 9 1.32 22.79 15.44
N GLN A 10 1.77 23.80 14.69
CA GLN A 10 1.86 23.74 13.24
C GLN A 10 2.90 22.67 12.87
N GLY A 11 2.45 21.43 12.70
CA GLY A 11 3.24 20.34 12.16
C GLY A 11 3.36 20.43 10.64
N GLY A 12 3.88 21.54 10.13
CA GLY A 12 4.36 21.63 8.75
C GLY A 12 5.68 20.89 8.60
N GLY A 13 5.65 19.56 8.71
CA GLY A 13 6.81 18.70 8.50
C GLY A 13 6.82 18.16 7.08
N GLN A 14 7.91 18.37 6.36
CA GLN A 14 8.25 17.67 5.12
C GLN A 14 8.47 16.17 5.40
N GLY A 15 7.40 15.45 5.73
CA GLY A 15 7.38 14.00 5.82
C GLY A 15 6.95 13.38 4.49
N GLU A 16 7.52 12.24 4.11
CA GLU A 16 7.02 11.45 2.99
C GLU A 16 5.55 11.07 3.24
N ARG A 17 4.70 11.26 2.22
CA ARG A 17 3.28 10.93 2.29
C ARG A 17 3.09 9.45 2.64
N LYS A 18 2.19 9.14 3.58
CA LYS A 18 1.88 7.74 3.89
C LYS A 18 1.00 7.14 2.80
N LEU A 19 1.37 5.98 2.27
CA LEU A 19 0.58 5.24 1.29
C LEU A 19 -0.05 4.01 1.97
N ILE A 20 -1.34 4.08 2.29
CA ILE A 20 -2.02 3.05 3.09
C ILE A 20 -3.01 2.29 2.20
N ALA A 21 -2.82 0.99 2.09
CA ALA A 21 -3.76 0.11 1.41
C ALA A 21 -4.92 -0.28 2.33
N ILE A 22 -6.15 -0.19 1.84
CA ILE A 22 -7.34 -0.74 2.49
C ILE A 22 -7.74 -2.00 1.70
N SER A 23 -7.62 -3.16 2.33
CA SER A 23 -7.83 -4.49 1.72
C SER A 23 -8.97 -5.25 2.40
N SER A 24 -9.57 -6.20 1.69
CA SER A 24 -10.51 -7.16 2.28
C SER A 24 -10.35 -8.55 1.67
N GLY A 25 -10.56 -9.59 2.49
CA GLY A 25 -10.48 -10.99 2.03
C GLY A 25 -11.62 -11.44 1.12
N LYS A 26 -12.75 -10.71 1.11
CA LYS A 26 -13.92 -10.96 0.25
C LYS A 26 -14.64 -9.66 -0.11
N GLY A 27 -15.53 -9.75 -1.11
CA GLY A 27 -16.44 -8.66 -1.48
C GLY A 27 -17.57 -8.48 -0.46
N GLY A 28 -18.15 -7.28 -0.41
CA GLY A 28 -19.33 -6.99 0.41
C GLY A 28 -19.07 -6.72 1.90
N VAL A 29 -17.82 -6.63 2.35
CA VAL A 29 -17.49 -6.33 3.76
C VAL A 29 -17.59 -4.85 4.13
N GLY A 30 -17.97 -3.98 3.19
CA GLY A 30 -18.01 -2.51 3.39
C GLY A 30 -16.65 -1.82 3.38
N LYS A 31 -15.64 -2.41 2.74
CA LYS A 31 -14.28 -1.85 2.59
C LYS A 31 -14.29 -0.39 2.08
N SER A 32 -14.98 -0.10 0.99
CA SER A 32 -15.04 1.25 0.41
C SER A 32 -15.76 2.25 1.30
N THR A 33 -16.82 1.83 1.99
CA THR A 33 -17.50 2.63 3.03
C THR A 33 -16.55 2.99 4.17
N VAL A 34 -15.73 2.02 4.62
CA VAL A 34 -14.70 2.24 5.62
C VAL A 34 -13.64 3.22 5.12
N THR A 35 -13.15 3.05 3.88
CA THR A 35 -12.17 3.95 3.25
C THR A 35 -12.68 5.39 3.19
N ALA A 36 -13.89 5.62 2.67
CA ALA A 36 -14.46 6.95 2.53
C ALA A 36 -14.65 7.68 3.87
N ASN A 37 -15.19 6.98 4.87
CA ASN A 37 -15.43 7.58 6.19
C ASN A 37 -14.13 7.86 6.96
N ILE A 38 -13.15 6.96 6.91
CA ILE A 38 -11.83 7.21 7.51
C ILE A 38 -11.12 8.37 6.81
N ALA A 39 -11.19 8.46 5.47
CA ALA A 39 -10.57 9.55 4.71
C ALA A 39 -11.11 10.92 5.16
N VAL A 40 -12.44 11.03 5.24
CA VAL A 40 -13.08 12.28 5.67
C VAL A 40 -12.83 12.56 7.16
N ALA A 41 -12.78 11.54 8.01
CA ALA A 41 -12.39 11.72 9.41
C ALA A 41 -10.95 12.25 9.53
N MET A 42 -10.00 11.71 8.78
CA MET A 42 -8.61 12.20 8.73
C MET A 42 -8.53 13.65 8.23
N ALA A 43 -9.28 14.01 7.19
CA ALA A 43 -9.32 15.38 6.68
C ALA A 43 -9.86 16.38 7.71
N ARG A 44 -10.88 15.98 8.49
CA ARG A 44 -11.41 16.78 9.60
C ARG A 44 -10.43 16.96 10.75
N MET A 45 -9.46 16.06 10.90
CA MET A 45 -8.33 16.20 11.82
C MET A 45 -7.24 17.14 11.28
N GLY A 46 -7.43 17.71 10.09
CA GLY A 46 -6.49 18.65 9.46
C GLY A 46 -5.44 17.99 8.55
N LEU A 47 -5.55 16.69 8.26
CA LEU A 47 -4.65 16.02 7.33
C LEU A 47 -5.03 16.31 5.88
N ARG A 48 -4.03 16.39 5.02
CA ARG A 48 -4.18 16.44 3.56
C ARG A 48 -4.32 15.00 3.05
N VAL A 49 -5.53 14.62 2.65
CA VAL A 49 -5.87 13.23 2.33
C VAL A 49 -6.24 13.07 0.87
N GLY A 50 -5.65 12.08 0.23
CA GLY A 50 -6.07 11.57 -1.08
C GLY A 50 -6.67 10.17 -0.97
N VAL A 51 -7.58 9.82 -1.88
CA VAL A 51 -8.16 8.49 -2.03
C VAL A 51 -8.07 8.05 -3.47
N VAL A 52 -7.47 6.87 -3.70
CA VAL A 52 -7.54 6.15 -4.97
C VAL A 52 -8.54 5.02 -4.81
N ASP A 53 -9.61 5.06 -5.60
CA ASP A 53 -10.51 3.92 -5.77
C ASP A 53 -9.90 2.95 -6.79
N ALA A 54 -9.27 1.89 -6.27
CA ALA A 54 -8.62 0.87 -7.08
C ALA A 54 -9.55 -0.32 -7.40
N ASP A 55 -10.81 -0.28 -6.95
CA ASP A 55 -11.82 -1.28 -7.31
C ASP A 55 -12.41 -0.97 -8.69
N ILE A 56 -11.68 -1.36 -9.72
CA ILE A 56 -11.99 -1.06 -11.13
C ILE A 56 -13.32 -1.67 -11.59
N TYR A 57 -13.75 -2.79 -11.01
CA TYR A 57 -14.96 -3.49 -11.44
C TYR A 57 -16.22 -3.05 -10.70
N GLY A 58 -16.06 -2.47 -9.51
CA GLY A 58 -17.16 -1.97 -8.69
C GLY A 58 -16.80 -0.68 -7.97
N PRO A 59 -16.40 0.39 -8.71
CA PRO A 59 -16.01 1.64 -8.07
C PRO A 59 -17.21 2.22 -7.33
N SER A 60 -17.00 2.59 -6.07
CA SER A 60 -18.08 3.05 -5.19
C SER A 60 -17.75 4.32 -4.43
N ILE A 61 -16.47 4.68 -4.34
CA ILE A 61 -16.01 5.87 -3.62
C ILE A 61 -16.60 7.17 -4.19
N PRO A 62 -16.65 7.40 -5.52
CA PRO A 62 -17.23 8.64 -6.06
C PRO A 62 -18.69 8.83 -5.67
N GLY A 63 -19.50 7.77 -5.76
CA GLY A 63 -20.92 7.78 -5.38
C GLY A 63 -21.11 8.11 -3.90
N MET A 64 -20.36 7.45 -3.01
CA MET A 64 -20.39 7.70 -1.55
C MET A 64 -19.96 9.12 -1.14
N LEU A 65 -19.30 9.85 -2.04
CA LEU A 65 -18.84 11.22 -1.83
C LEU A 65 -19.63 12.25 -2.65
N GLY A 66 -20.70 11.83 -3.33
CA GLY A 66 -21.52 12.72 -4.16
C GLY A 66 -20.77 13.28 -5.38
N ILE A 67 -19.66 12.63 -5.79
CA ILE A 67 -18.88 13.02 -6.95
C ILE A 67 -19.50 12.37 -8.18
N ALA A 68 -19.81 13.18 -9.20
CA ALA A 68 -20.35 12.68 -10.46
C ALA A 68 -19.36 11.70 -11.12
N GLY A 69 -19.74 10.42 -11.16
CA GLY A 69 -18.89 9.34 -11.66
C GLY A 69 -18.53 9.45 -13.14
N ASN A 70 -19.28 10.22 -13.93
CA ASN A 70 -19.12 10.35 -15.38
C ASN A 70 -18.48 11.68 -15.83
N GLN A 71 -17.93 12.45 -14.90
CA GLN A 71 -17.19 13.66 -15.25
C GLN A 71 -15.71 13.31 -15.45
N LYS A 72 -15.25 13.41 -16.71
CA LYS A 72 -13.82 13.23 -17.00
C LYS A 72 -12.98 14.24 -16.22
N PRO A 73 -11.92 13.80 -15.53
CA PRO A 73 -11.06 14.71 -14.80
C PRO A 73 -10.40 15.68 -15.77
N ALA A 74 -10.28 16.93 -15.33
CA ALA A 74 -9.53 17.94 -16.06
C ALA A 74 -8.04 17.58 -16.07
N MET A 75 -7.32 18.08 -17.08
CA MET A 75 -5.88 17.95 -17.17
C MET A 75 -5.24 19.30 -16.83
N SER A 76 -4.16 19.28 -16.05
CA SER A 76 -3.39 20.49 -15.77
C SER A 76 -2.50 20.88 -16.96
N PRO A 77 -1.93 22.10 -16.97
CA PRO A 77 -1.01 22.53 -18.03
C PRO A 77 0.18 21.58 -18.23
N ASP A 78 0.60 20.90 -17.17
CA ASP A 78 1.70 19.92 -17.18
C ASP A 78 1.25 18.51 -17.58
N GLN A 79 0.04 18.37 -18.15
CA GLN A 79 -0.58 17.10 -18.56
C GLN A 79 -0.75 16.10 -17.40
N LYS A 80 -0.94 16.57 -16.16
CA LYS A 80 -1.33 15.72 -15.04
C LYS A 80 -2.85 15.69 -14.88
N VAL A 81 -3.35 14.58 -14.36
CA VAL A 81 -4.78 14.43 -14.07
C VAL A 81 -5.11 15.21 -12.80
N ILE A 82 -6.08 16.12 -12.86
CA ILE A 82 -6.57 16.86 -11.69
C ILE A 82 -7.60 15.97 -10.96
N PRO A 83 -7.38 15.61 -9.69
CA PRO A 83 -8.33 14.78 -8.94
C PRO A 83 -9.61 15.54 -8.61
N ALA A 84 -10.70 14.83 -8.42
CA ALA A 84 -11.92 15.42 -7.87
C ALA A 84 -11.75 15.76 -6.40
N GLU A 85 -12.51 16.72 -5.89
CA GLU A 85 -12.47 17.13 -4.49
C GLU A 85 -13.85 17.07 -3.86
N ALA A 86 -13.96 16.46 -2.69
CA ALA A 86 -15.19 16.41 -1.89
C ALA A 86 -14.82 16.31 -0.41
N PHE A 87 -15.58 16.94 0.49
CA PHE A 87 -15.38 16.82 1.94
C PHE A 87 -13.94 17.07 2.44
N GLY A 88 -13.17 17.91 1.74
CA GLY A 88 -11.77 18.20 2.08
C GLY A 88 -10.76 17.11 1.68
N ILE A 89 -11.17 16.12 0.88
CA ILE A 89 -10.30 15.06 0.34
C ILE A 89 -10.22 15.11 -1.18
N LYS A 90 -9.06 14.71 -1.72
CA LYS A 90 -8.84 14.50 -3.15
C LYS A 90 -9.17 13.07 -3.53
N VAL A 91 -9.79 12.84 -4.69
CA VAL A 91 -10.28 11.52 -5.11
C VAL A 91 -9.95 11.27 -6.57
N MET A 92 -9.45 10.06 -6.86
CA MET A 92 -9.36 9.54 -8.21
C MET A 92 -9.96 8.13 -8.27
N SER A 93 -10.79 7.87 -9.27
CA SER A 93 -11.45 6.57 -9.46
C SER A 93 -11.52 6.21 -10.95
N MET A 94 -11.58 4.91 -11.24
CA MET A 94 -11.82 4.43 -12.59
C MET A 94 -13.19 4.84 -13.14
N ALA A 95 -14.19 5.04 -12.27
CA ALA A 95 -15.50 5.54 -12.69
C ALA A 95 -15.37 6.82 -13.52
N MET A 96 -14.51 7.75 -13.07
CA MET A 96 -14.29 9.07 -13.69
C MET A 96 -13.68 9.02 -15.09
N LEU A 97 -13.09 7.88 -15.49
CA LEU A 97 -12.47 7.71 -16.81
C LEU A 97 -13.38 7.02 -17.82
N SER A 98 -14.49 6.45 -17.38
CA SER A 98 -15.35 5.60 -18.21
C SER A 98 -16.46 6.46 -18.84
N ASP A 99 -16.51 6.49 -20.17
CA ASP A 99 -17.69 6.99 -20.88
C ASP A 99 -18.82 5.96 -20.69
N ASP A 100 -19.98 6.41 -20.21
CA ASP A 100 -21.14 5.64 -19.72
C ASP A 100 -21.79 4.62 -20.69
N ASP A 101 -21.14 4.22 -21.80
CA ASP A 101 -21.79 3.43 -22.86
C ASP A 101 -20.97 2.25 -23.42
N SER A 102 -19.84 1.89 -22.81
CA SER A 102 -19.21 0.60 -23.16
C SER A 102 -18.56 -0.05 -21.95
N PRO A 103 -18.85 -1.35 -21.65
CA PRO A 103 -18.03 -2.09 -20.71
C PRO A 103 -16.65 -2.25 -21.34
N ALA A 104 -15.75 -1.32 -21.04
CA ALA A 104 -14.36 -1.46 -21.37
C ALA A 104 -13.87 -2.74 -20.66
N ILE A 105 -13.70 -3.83 -21.42
CA ILE A 105 -13.12 -5.06 -20.90
C ILE A 105 -11.66 -4.74 -20.61
N LEU A 106 -11.41 -4.22 -19.40
CA LEU A 106 -10.09 -3.91 -18.90
C LEU A 106 -9.39 -5.23 -18.62
N ARG A 107 -8.45 -5.58 -19.50
CA ARG A 107 -7.53 -6.70 -19.28
C ARG A 107 -6.46 -6.31 -18.25
N GLY A 108 -5.98 -7.27 -17.47
CA GLY A 108 -5.04 -7.06 -16.35
C GLY A 108 -3.91 -6.05 -16.57
N PRO A 109 -3.19 -6.06 -17.72
CA PRO A 109 -2.13 -5.08 -17.97
C PRO A 109 -2.59 -3.61 -18.01
N MET A 110 -3.84 -3.35 -18.45
CA MET A 110 -4.39 -2.00 -18.46
C MET A 110 -4.77 -1.53 -17.06
N VAL A 111 -5.29 -2.44 -16.21
CA VAL A 111 -5.59 -2.18 -14.80
C VAL A 111 -4.34 -1.64 -14.09
N THR A 112 -3.22 -2.35 -14.21
CA THR A 112 -1.94 -1.93 -13.61
C THR A 112 -1.50 -0.56 -14.10
N LYS A 113 -1.64 -0.28 -15.41
CA LYS A 113 -1.28 1.00 -15.99
C LYS A 113 -2.13 2.16 -15.44
N TYR A 114 -3.45 1.97 -15.30
CA TYR A 114 -4.32 2.99 -14.71
C TYR A 114 -3.98 3.24 -13.24
N LEU A 115 -3.67 2.20 -12.48
CA LEU A 115 -3.28 2.35 -11.08
C LEU A 115 -1.93 3.08 -10.93
N GLN A 116 -0.97 2.79 -11.81
CA GLN A 116 0.27 3.59 -11.96
C GLN A 116 -0.01 5.05 -12.28
N MET A 117 -0.92 5.31 -13.21
CA MET A 117 -1.35 6.66 -13.51
C MET A 117 -1.99 7.35 -12.29
N PHE A 118 -2.88 6.68 -11.57
CA PHE A 118 -3.58 7.26 -10.40
C PHE A 118 -2.64 7.62 -9.26
N VAL A 119 -1.63 6.79 -8.98
CA VAL A 119 -0.71 7.03 -7.86
C VAL A 119 0.40 8.02 -8.23
N ALA A 120 0.89 7.98 -9.47
CA ALA A 120 2.09 8.73 -9.89
C ALA A 120 1.83 9.95 -10.80
N GLN A 121 0.75 9.96 -11.58
CA GLN A 121 0.48 10.98 -12.62
C GLN A 121 -0.70 11.91 -12.31
N VAL A 122 -1.35 11.72 -11.15
CA VAL A 122 -2.37 12.63 -10.64
C VAL A 122 -1.72 13.77 -9.85
N GLU A 123 -2.28 14.97 -10.00
CA GLU A 123 -1.86 16.18 -9.29
C GLU A 123 -2.39 16.22 -7.86
N TRP A 124 -1.89 15.30 -7.04
CA TRP A 124 -2.25 15.21 -5.62
C TRP A 124 -1.86 16.45 -4.81
N GLY A 125 -0.85 17.20 -5.26
CA GLY A 125 -0.20 18.23 -4.45
C GLY A 125 0.50 17.61 -3.24
N GLU A 126 0.65 18.37 -2.17
CA GLU A 126 1.16 17.83 -0.90
C GLU A 126 0.07 17.06 -0.16
N LEU A 127 0.37 15.80 0.19
CA LEU A 127 -0.52 14.92 0.97
C LEU A 127 0.21 14.40 2.20
N ASP A 128 -0.50 14.26 3.30
CA ASP A 128 -0.03 13.53 4.49
C ASP A 128 -0.33 12.02 4.35
N VAL A 129 -1.47 11.69 3.74
CA VAL A 129 -1.95 10.31 3.53
C VAL A 129 -2.60 10.15 2.15
N LEU A 130 -2.27 9.06 1.47
CA LEU A 130 -2.98 8.55 0.30
C LEU A 130 -3.53 7.16 0.60
N LEU A 131 -4.86 7.03 0.66
CA LEU A 131 -5.55 5.76 0.89
C LEU A 131 -5.82 5.05 -0.45
N LEU A 132 -5.51 3.77 -0.54
CA LEU A 132 -5.77 2.94 -1.71
C LEU A 132 -6.90 1.95 -1.40
N ASP A 133 -8.09 2.16 -1.95
CA ASP A 133 -9.22 1.25 -1.80
C ASP A 133 -9.07 0.06 -2.75
N LEU A 134 -8.42 -1.01 -2.30
CA LEU A 134 -8.05 -2.13 -3.17
C LEU A 134 -9.27 -2.94 -3.64
N PRO A 135 -9.26 -3.60 -4.81
CA PRO A 135 -10.35 -4.50 -5.20
C PRO A 135 -10.49 -5.66 -4.20
N PRO A 136 -11.67 -6.29 -4.04
CA PRO A 136 -11.87 -7.34 -3.04
C PRO A 136 -11.10 -8.63 -3.35
N GLY A 137 -10.84 -9.43 -2.30
CA GLY A 137 -10.25 -10.76 -2.42
C GLY A 137 -8.75 -10.77 -2.17
N THR A 138 -8.07 -11.81 -2.64
CA THR A 138 -6.60 -11.96 -2.55
C THR A 138 -6.02 -12.31 -3.93
N GLY A 139 -6.57 -11.67 -4.97
CA GLY A 139 -6.21 -11.93 -6.36
C GLY A 139 -5.01 -11.12 -6.82
N ASP A 140 -4.56 -11.37 -8.05
CA ASP A 140 -3.32 -10.83 -8.60
C ASP A 140 -3.28 -9.28 -8.67
N ILE A 141 -4.42 -8.60 -8.74
CA ILE A 141 -4.47 -7.13 -8.81
C ILE A 141 -3.99 -6.49 -7.50
N GLN A 142 -4.40 -7.01 -6.33
CA GLN A 142 -3.93 -6.50 -5.05
C GLN A 142 -2.42 -6.71 -4.89
N LEU A 143 -1.94 -7.88 -5.31
CA LEU A 143 -0.51 -8.20 -5.29
C LEU A 143 0.27 -7.26 -6.21
N THR A 144 -0.21 -7.07 -7.44
CA THR A 144 0.42 -6.19 -8.43
C THR A 144 0.51 -4.75 -7.93
N LEU A 145 -0.53 -4.25 -7.25
CA LEU A 145 -0.54 -2.93 -6.61
C LEU A 145 0.52 -2.81 -5.50
N ALA A 146 0.55 -3.78 -4.61
CA ALA A 146 1.49 -3.80 -3.50
C ALA A 146 2.95 -4.00 -3.96
N GLN A 147 3.16 -4.62 -5.13
CA GLN A 147 4.47 -4.73 -5.77
C GLN A 147 4.88 -3.45 -6.52
N ALA A 148 3.91 -2.69 -7.04
CA ALA A 148 4.17 -1.50 -7.83
C ALA A 148 4.53 -0.27 -6.97
N PHE A 149 4.02 -0.19 -5.74
CA PHE A 149 4.26 0.97 -4.87
C PHE A 149 4.76 0.55 -3.49
N PRO A 150 5.66 1.34 -2.89
CA PRO A 150 6.09 1.11 -1.52
C PRO A 150 4.98 1.53 -0.57
N LEU A 151 4.19 0.57 -0.09
CA LEU A 151 3.08 0.85 0.82
C LEU A 151 3.62 1.04 2.24
N THR A 152 3.21 2.13 2.90
CA THR A 152 3.48 2.35 4.32
C THR A 152 2.80 1.29 5.19
N GLY A 153 1.73 0.69 4.70
CA GLY A 153 1.12 -0.47 5.32
C GLY A 153 -0.28 -0.73 4.81
N ALA A 154 -0.89 -1.80 5.32
CA ALA A 154 -2.23 -2.23 4.96
C ALA A 154 -3.15 -2.29 6.18
N VAL A 155 -4.39 -1.86 5.99
CA VAL A 155 -5.52 -2.10 6.88
C VAL A 155 -6.37 -3.20 6.26
N VAL A 156 -6.72 -4.21 7.05
CA VAL A 156 -7.58 -5.30 6.61
C VAL A 156 -8.98 -5.12 7.19
N VAL A 157 -9.96 -4.92 6.30
CA VAL A 157 -11.38 -4.86 6.63
C VAL A 157 -11.99 -6.26 6.50
N SER A 158 -12.71 -6.69 7.54
CA SER A 158 -13.46 -7.95 7.56
C SER A 158 -14.77 -7.76 8.33
N THR A 159 -15.65 -8.75 8.30
CA THR A 159 -16.84 -8.80 9.17
C THR A 159 -16.70 -9.96 10.16
N PRO A 160 -17.45 -9.98 11.29
CA PRO A 160 -17.32 -11.04 12.29
C PRO A 160 -17.51 -12.46 11.74
N GLN A 161 -18.23 -12.62 10.63
CA GLN A 161 -18.44 -13.92 9.99
C GLN A 161 -17.26 -14.39 9.14
N ASP A 162 -16.52 -13.49 8.50
CA ASP A 162 -15.39 -13.87 7.65
C ASP A 162 -14.04 -13.94 8.36
N VAL A 163 -14.08 -13.79 9.68
CA VAL A 163 -13.06 -14.19 10.64
C VAL A 163 -12.94 -15.72 10.78
N SER A 164 -13.09 -16.47 9.69
CA SER A 164 -12.44 -17.78 9.67
C SER A 164 -10.94 -17.51 9.59
N LEU A 165 -10.15 -18.18 10.44
CA LEU A 165 -8.69 -18.07 10.41
C LEU A 165 -8.12 -18.24 9.00
N LYS A 166 -8.77 -19.04 8.15
CA LYS A 166 -8.32 -19.30 6.78
C LYS A 166 -8.40 -18.08 5.86
N ILE A 167 -9.49 -17.30 5.88
CA ILE A 167 -9.70 -16.17 4.95
C ILE A 167 -8.84 -14.97 5.38
N ALA A 168 -8.88 -14.61 6.65
CA ALA A 168 -8.05 -13.52 7.18
C ALA A 168 -6.55 -13.82 7.02
N ARG A 169 -6.09 -15.05 7.30
CA ARG A 169 -4.70 -15.44 7.07
C ARG A 169 -4.31 -15.32 5.60
N ARG A 170 -5.21 -15.56 4.64
CA ARG A 170 -4.88 -15.47 3.21
C ARG A 170 -4.60 -14.03 2.79
N GLY A 171 -5.46 -13.09 3.17
CA GLY A 171 -5.26 -11.65 2.88
C GLY A 171 -4.01 -11.09 3.56
N LEU A 172 -3.78 -11.47 4.82
CA LEU A 172 -2.61 -11.03 5.59
C LEU A 172 -1.31 -11.62 5.06
N ARG A 173 -1.28 -12.92 4.71
CA ARG A 173 -0.10 -13.55 4.09
C ARG A 173 0.27 -12.90 2.76
N MET A 174 -0.70 -12.47 1.97
CA MET A 174 -0.42 -11.80 0.70
C MET A 174 0.36 -10.51 0.92
N MET A 175 -0.07 -9.66 1.87
CA MET A 175 0.67 -8.43 2.22
C MET A 175 2.05 -8.72 2.81
N GLN A 176 2.16 -9.77 3.64
CA GLN A 176 3.45 -10.22 4.16
C GLN A 176 4.41 -10.72 3.07
N GLN A 177 3.91 -11.40 2.03
CA GLN A 177 4.74 -11.86 0.89
C GLN A 177 5.39 -10.72 0.12
N VAL A 178 4.81 -9.52 0.19
CA VAL A 178 5.34 -8.30 -0.43
C VAL A 178 5.86 -7.31 0.61
N ASN A 179 6.14 -7.77 1.83
CA ASN A 179 6.73 -6.98 2.92
C ASN A 179 5.96 -5.69 3.25
N VAL A 180 4.63 -5.71 3.11
CA VAL A 180 3.75 -4.60 3.49
C VAL A 180 3.28 -4.82 4.93
N PRO A 181 3.60 -3.93 5.89
CA PRO A 181 3.17 -4.10 7.27
C PRO A 181 1.66 -3.99 7.42
N ILE A 182 1.12 -4.78 8.34
CA ILE A 182 -0.29 -4.71 8.69
C ILE A 182 -0.44 -3.66 9.80
N LEU A 183 -1.03 -2.51 9.46
CA LEU A 183 -1.31 -1.43 10.41
C LEU A 183 -2.43 -1.80 11.38
N GLY A 184 -3.33 -2.69 10.94
CA GLY A 184 -4.26 -3.38 11.80
C GLY A 184 -5.49 -3.92 11.09
N ILE A 185 -6.39 -4.49 11.87
CA ILE A 185 -7.65 -5.10 11.43
C ILE A 185 -8.82 -4.24 11.87
N VAL A 186 -9.77 -4.00 10.95
CA VAL A 186 -11.06 -3.37 11.21
C VAL A 186 -12.15 -4.44 11.07
N GLU A 187 -12.97 -4.61 12.12
CA GLU A 187 -14.15 -5.47 12.07
C GLU A 187 -15.39 -4.62 11.77
N ASN A 188 -15.81 -4.60 10.50
CA ASN A 188 -17.01 -3.91 10.06
C ASN A 188 -18.26 -4.78 10.29
N MET A 189 -19.44 -4.14 10.33
CA MET A 189 -20.73 -4.82 10.55
C MET A 189 -20.78 -5.64 11.86
N SER A 190 -20.12 -5.14 12.90
CA SER A 190 -20.01 -5.79 14.21
C SER A 190 -21.18 -5.45 15.13
N GLY A 191 -22.26 -6.22 14.97
CA GLY A 191 -23.52 -5.97 15.67
C GLY A 191 -24.33 -4.83 15.05
N PHE A 192 -25.47 -4.53 15.65
CA PHE A 192 -26.43 -3.53 15.19
C PHE A 192 -26.70 -2.54 16.31
N ALA A 193 -26.41 -1.27 16.06
CA ALA A 193 -26.67 -0.20 17.01
C ALA A 193 -28.13 0.22 16.94
N CYS A 194 -28.84 0.14 18.07
CA CYS A 194 -30.22 0.59 18.16
C CYS A 194 -30.28 2.12 18.19
N ALA A 195 -30.91 2.73 17.20
CA ALA A 195 -31.11 4.18 17.13
C ALA A 195 -31.90 4.76 18.32
N SER A 196 -32.74 3.96 18.97
CA SER A 196 -33.61 4.42 20.08
C SER A 196 -32.94 4.39 21.45
N CYS A 197 -32.04 3.44 21.71
CA CYS A 197 -31.44 3.25 23.04
C CYS A 197 -29.90 3.22 23.05
N GLY A 198 -29.24 3.21 21.89
CA GLY A 198 -27.79 3.14 21.78
C GLY A 198 -27.18 1.78 22.11
N GLU A 199 -27.99 0.76 22.41
CA GLU A 199 -27.51 -0.59 22.67
C GLU A 199 -27.07 -1.28 21.38
N VAL A 200 -25.93 -1.98 21.41
CA VAL A 200 -25.43 -2.75 20.28
C VAL A 200 -25.83 -4.22 20.43
N THR A 201 -26.76 -4.67 19.60
CA THR A 201 -27.18 -6.07 19.54
C THR A 201 -26.27 -6.85 18.59
N HIS A 202 -25.63 -7.91 19.07
CA HIS A 202 -24.79 -8.75 18.21
C HIS A 202 -25.65 -9.72 17.38
N ILE A 203 -25.88 -9.38 16.11
CA ILE A 203 -26.60 -10.24 15.14
C ILE A 203 -25.76 -11.48 14.78
N PHE A 204 -24.44 -11.36 14.83
CA PHE A 204 -23.48 -12.42 14.53
C PHE A 204 -22.54 -12.69 15.72
N SER A 205 -21.63 -13.65 15.58
CA SER A 205 -20.55 -13.87 16.55
C SER A 205 -19.75 -12.57 16.81
N LYS A 206 -19.30 -12.36 18.04
CA LYS A 206 -18.55 -11.16 18.45
C LYS A 206 -17.05 -11.43 18.51
N GLY A 207 -16.24 -10.42 18.21
CA GLY A 207 -14.83 -10.37 18.59
C GLY A 207 -13.93 -11.25 17.72
N GLY A 208 -14.39 -11.61 16.52
CA GLY A 208 -13.58 -12.40 15.63
C GLY A 208 -12.33 -11.64 15.20
N GLY A 209 -12.50 -10.40 14.73
CA GLY A 209 -11.41 -9.57 14.24
C GLY A 209 -10.36 -9.30 15.32
N GLU A 210 -10.80 -9.08 16.55
CA GLU A 210 -9.93 -8.91 17.72
C GLU A 210 -9.16 -10.18 18.05
N ALA A 211 -9.82 -11.34 18.05
CA ALA A 211 -9.16 -12.63 18.29
C ALA A 211 -8.09 -12.93 17.23
N ILE A 212 -8.37 -12.68 15.95
CA ILE A 212 -7.38 -12.86 14.87
C ILE A 212 -6.24 -11.85 14.97
N ALA A 213 -6.54 -10.60 15.30
CA ALA A 213 -5.51 -9.58 15.50
C ALA A 213 -4.51 -10.04 16.58
N SER A 214 -5.04 -10.52 17.72
CA SER A 214 -4.22 -11.08 18.79
C SER A 214 -3.42 -12.31 18.37
N GLU A 215 -4.03 -13.26 17.64
CA GLU A 215 -3.34 -14.48 17.21
C GLU A 215 -2.19 -14.19 16.23
N LEU A 216 -2.37 -13.20 15.36
CA LEU A 216 -1.38 -12.84 14.34
C LEU A 216 -0.39 -11.77 14.82
N GLY A 217 -0.51 -11.30 16.05
CA GLY A 217 0.34 -10.25 16.61
C GLY A 217 0.19 -8.91 15.87
N VAL A 218 -0.98 -8.65 15.27
CA VAL A 218 -1.27 -7.39 14.57
C VAL A 218 -2.27 -6.56 15.36
N PRO A 219 -2.30 -5.23 15.18
CA PRO A 219 -3.22 -4.37 15.92
C PRO A 219 -4.69 -4.59 15.55
N PHE A 220 -5.58 -4.54 16.54
CA PHE A 220 -7.01 -4.36 16.31
C PHE A 220 -7.34 -2.87 16.34
N LEU A 221 -7.85 -2.31 15.24
CA LEU A 221 -8.14 -0.87 15.13
C LEU A 221 -9.52 -0.51 15.65
N GLY A 222 -10.45 -1.47 15.64
CA GLY A 222 -11.79 -1.30 16.19
C GLY A 222 -12.86 -2.09 15.46
N ALA A 223 -14.03 -2.10 16.08
CA ALA A 223 -15.26 -2.66 15.53
C ALA A 223 -16.23 -1.54 15.16
N ILE A 224 -16.92 -1.70 14.04
CA ILE A 224 -17.89 -0.72 13.51
C ILE A 224 -19.27 -1.39 13.48
N PRO A 225 -20.25 -0.91 14.26
CA PRO A 225 -21.59 -1.47 14.26
C PRO A 225 -22.33 -1.14 12.95
N ILE A 226 -23.36 -1.92 12.65
CA ILE A 226 -24.34 -1.60 11.62
C ILE A 226 -25.27 -0.53 12.14
N GLU A 227 -25.43 0.54 11.35
CA GLU A 227 -26.43 1.59 11.53
C GLU A 227 -27.13 1.82 10.17
N PRO A 228 -28.47 1.92 10.12
CA PRO A 228 -29.20 2.27 8.90
C PRO A 228 -28.66 3.53 8.21
N GLU A 229 -28.28 4.52 9.01
CA GLU A 229 -27.75 5.80 8.59
C GLU A 229 -26.47 5.66 7.75
N ILE A 230 -25.72 4.55 7.87
CA ILE A 230 -24.55 4.29 7.01
C ILE A 230 -24.96 4.16 5.55
N VAL A 231 -26.05 3.42 5.31
CA VAL A 231 -26.58 3.17 3.96
C VAL A 231 -27.22 4.44 3.43
N ASP A 232 -28.11 5.06 4.21
CA ASP A 232 -28.81 6.29 3.81
C ASP A 232 -27.85 7.42 3.46
N ALA A 233 -26.80 7.62 4.28
CA ALA A 233 -25.79 8.64 4.04
C ALA A 233 -24.92 8.29 2.81
N GLY A 234 -24.55 7.01 2.65
CA GLY A 234 -23.81 6.53 1.49
C GLY A 234 -24.54 6.74 0.17
N ASP A 235 -25.83 6.39 0.11
CA ASP A 235 -26.69 6.57 -1.07
C ASP A 235 -26.94 8.06 -1.37
N ALA A 236 -26.99 8.90 -0.33
CA ALA A 236 -27.09 10.35 -0.47
C ALA A 236 -25.76 11.02 -0.91
N GLY A 237 -24.66 10.27 -1.00
CA GLY A 237 -23.34 10.79 -1.33
C GLY A 237 -22.71 11.66 -0.23
N ILE A 238 -23.10 11.44 1.02
CA ILE A 238 -22.59 12.17 2.19
C ILE A 238 -22.03 11.14 3.18
N PRO A 239 -20.72 11.07 3.43
CA PRO A 239 -20.16 10.12 4.38
C PRO A 239 -20.81 10.24 5.77
N LEU A 240 -21.02 9.11 6.45
CA LEU A 240 -21.65 9.04 7.77
C LEU A 240 -20.97 9.97 8.78
N VAL A 241 -19.63 9.99 8.81
CA VAL A 241 -18.87 10.89 9.69
C VAL A 241 -19.23 12.36 9.48
N SER A 242 -19.76 12.72 8.30
CA SER A 242 -20.28 14.04 7.99
C SER A 242 -21.76 14.21 8.28
N ALA A 243 -22.60 13.26 7.89
CA ALA A 243 -24.06 13.36 8.06
C ALA A 243 -24.49 13.20 9.53
N HIS A 244 -23.89 12.25 10.24
CA HIS A 244 -24.27 11.83 11.59
C HIS A 244 -23.02 11.67 12.48
N PRO A 245 -22.30 12.76 12.81
CA PRO A 245 -21.00 12.69 13.51
C PRO A 245 -21.08 12.07 14.91
N ASP A 246 -22.24 12.17 15.56
CA ASP A 246 -22.46 11.65 16.91
C ASP A 246 -22.84 10.16 16.93
N SER A 247 -23.04 9.52 15.77
CA SER A 247 -23.41 8.11 15.68
C SER A 247 -22.31 7.18 16.17
N LEU A 248 -22.66 5.96 16.61
CA LEU A 248 -21.67 5.03 17.19
C LEU A 248 -20.65 4.58 16.14
N ALA A 249 -21.09 4.35 14.92
CA ALA A 249 -20.28 4.02 13.76
C ALA A 249 -19.42 5.21 13.31
N ALA A 250 -19.95 6.45 13.34
CA ALA A 250 -19.17 7.63 13.01
C ALA A 250 -18.01 7.82 13.99
N GLN A 251 -18.28 7.70 15.28
CA GLN A 251 -17.25 7.72 16.31
C GLN A 251 -16.25 6.57 16.17
N ALA A 252 -16.70 5.39 15.71
CA ALA A 252 -15.80 4.26 15.42
C ALA A 252 -14.85 4.57 14.27
N TYR A 253 -15.34 5.15 13.16
CA TYR A 253 -14.50 5.60 12.05
C TYR A 253 -13.46 6.65 12.50
N VAL A 254 -13.87 7.61 13.33
CA VAL A 254 -12.97 8.63 13.89
C VAL A 254 -11.87 7.99 14.73
N ARG A 255 -12.20 7.08 15.67
CA ARG A 255 -11.19 6.37 16.47
C ARG A 255 -10.21 5.55 15.63
N ILE A 256 -10.69 4.89 14.58
CA ILE A 256 -9.84 4.15 13.64
C ILE A 256 -8.91 5.11 12.89
N ALA A 257 -9.42 6.26 12.43
CA ALA A 257 -8.61 7.29 11.79
C ALA A 257 -7.51 7.81 12.74
N GLU A 258 -7.84 8.16 14.00
CA GLU A 258 -6.88 8.58 15.02
C GLU A 258 -5.77 7.53 15.23
N ALA A 259 -6.17 6.26 15.35
CA ALA A 259 -5.24 5.15 15.52
C ALA A 259 -4.29 4.99 14.32
N LEU A 260 -4.75 5.31 13.11
CA LEU A 260 -3.91 5.27 11.90
C LEU A 260 -3.01 6.49 11.76
N VAL A 261 -3.46 7.68 12.17
CA VAL A 261 -2.63 8.90 12.17
C VAL A 261 -1.42 8.72 13.08
N GLY A 262 -1.63 8.22 14.30
CA GLY A 262 -0.57 7.97 15.28
C GLY A 262 0.39 6.84 14.90
N ARG A 263 0.02 5.98 13.94
CA ARG A 263 0.88 4.90 13.43
C ARG A 263 1.69 5.40 12.24
N GLY A 264 2.94 5.76 12.50
CA GLY A 264 3.98 5.68 11.48
C GLY A 264 4.45 4.23 11.45
N ALA A 265 4.43 3.58 10.29
CA ALA A 265 5.11 2.31 10.19
C ALA A 265 6.61 2.59 10.33
N ALA A 266 7.15 2.30 11.51
CA ALA A 266 8.58 2.28 11.73
C ALA A 266 9.13 1.08 10.95
N HIS A 267 9.31 1.27 9.65
CA HIS A 267 10.01 0.29 8.84
C HIS A 267 11.49 0.45 9.19
N GLY A 268 12.07 -0.60 9.75
CA GLY A 268 13.50 -0.79 9.58
C GLY A 268 13.80 -0.92 8.09
N GLY A 269 14.97 -0.46 7.67
CA GLY A 269 15.43 -0.59 6.29
C GLY A 269 15.43 0.71 5.49
N LEU A 270 15.79 0.58 4.21
CA LEU A 270 15.97 1.70 3.28
C LEU A 270 14.72 2.58 3.15
N ALA A 271 14.93 3.87 2.93
CA ALA A 271 13.86 4.77 2.49
C ALA A 271 13.40 4.37 1.07
N LEU A 272 12.07 4.28 0.88
CA LEU A 272 11.44 3.86 -0.38
C LEU A 272 10.40 4.90 -0.81
N PRO A 273 10.27 5.18 -2.13
CA PRO A 273 11.03 4.60 -3.22
C PRO A 273 12.39 5.26 -3.40
N PHE A 274 13.33 4.53 -4.02
CA PHE A 274 14.60 5.09 -4.50
C PHE A 274 14.89 4.64 -5.93
N ASP A 275 15.75 5.40 -6.61
CA ASP A 275 16.20 5.13 -7.97
C ASP A 275 17.67 5.51 -8.12
N TRP A 276 18.54 4.54 -7.87
CA TRP A 276 19.99 4.72 -7.77
C TRP A 276 20.67 4.50 -9.12
N GLN A 277 21.28 5.56 -9.66
CA GLN A 277 22.19 5.51 -10.80
C GLN A 277 23.61 5.23 -10.30
N LEU A 278 24.20 4.11 -10.74
CA LEU A 278 25.48 3.66 -10.19
C LEU A 278 26.67 4.46 -10.73
N SER A 279 26.51 5.10 -11.88
CA SER A 279 27.56 5.88 -12.55
C SER A 279 27.98 7.13 -11.79
N ASP A 280 27.04 7.78 -11.10
CA ASP A 280 27.25 9.06 -10.43
C ASP A 280 26.75 9.07 -8.97
N GLY A 281 26.13 7.98 -8.51
CA GLY A 281 25.59 7.85 -7.17
C GLY A 281 24.24 8.55 -6.97
N THR A 282 23.68 9.18 -8.00
CA THR A 282 22.41 9.91 -7.90
C THR A 282 21.29 8.96 -7.48
N GLY A 283 20.52 9.36 -6.46
CA GLY A 283 19.37 8.58 -5.97
C GLY A 283 19.71 7.34 -5.14
N LYS A 284 20.96 7.20 -4.67
CA LYS A 284 21.34 6.19 -3.67
C LYS A 284 20.51 6.39 -2.38
N PRO A 285 19.84 5.35 -1.85
CA PRO A 285 19.13 5.45 -0.59
C PRO A 285 20.11 5.61 0.58
N ALA A 286 19.74 6.39 1.59
CA ALA A 286 20.53 6.50 2.81
C ALA A 286 20.50 5.19 3.61
N ASP A 287 21.62 4.89 4.27
CA ASP A 287 21.71 3.76 5.18
C ASP A 287 20.72 3.93 6.35
N ALA A 288 20.04 2.83 6.68
CA ALA A 288 19.13 2.76 7.80
C ALA A 288 19.78 2.05 8.99
N ALA A 289 19.51 2.55 10.19
CA ALA A 289 19.92 1.87 11.41
C ALA A 289 19.12 0.56 11.59
N PRO A 290 19.78 -0.55 11.96
CA PRO A 290 19.08 -1.77 12.35
C PRO A 290 18.14 -1.48 13.52
N MET A 291 16.92 -2.00 13.43
CA MET A 291 15.92 -1.95 14.50
C MET A 291 15.79 -3.31 15.20
N SER A 292 15.65 -3.29 16.52
CA SER A 292 15.39 -4.48 17.33
C SER A 292 14.06 -5.15 16.95
N GLY A 293 14.10 -6.42 16.56
CA GLY A 293 12.91 -7.22 16.23
C GLY A 293 12.39 -7.08 14.79
N GLY A 294 13.13 -6.43 13.89
CA GLY A 294 12.81 -6.40 12.45
C GLY A 294 13.03 -7.75 11.75
N ALA A 295 12.39 -7.95 10.60
CA ALA A 295 12.58 -9.15 9.79
C ALA A 295 14.01 -9.20 9.21
N ALA A 296 14.64 -10.37 9.22
CA ALA A 296 16.05 -10.54 8.84
C ALA A 296 16.35 -10.24 7.37
N ASP A 297 15.35 -10.37 6.50
CA ASP A 297 15.42 -10.11 5.05
C ASP A 297 15.08 -8.66 4.68
N VAL A 298 15.08 -7.75 5.65
CA VAL A 298 14.98 -6.31 5.41
C VAL A 298 16.36 -5.73 5.11
N VAL A 299 16.48 -5.01 4.00
CA VAL A 299 17.73 -4.35 3.58
C VAL A 299 17.89 -3.03 4.32
N THR A 300 19.06 -2.82 4.93
CA THR A 300 19.41 -1.61 5.70
C THR A 300 20.44 -0.73 5.00
N ALA A 301 21.28 -1.28 4.13
CA ALA A 301 22.19 -0.49 3.31
C ALA A 301 22.48 -1.21 1.99
N LEU A 302 22.76 -0.41 0.96
CA LEU A 302 23.24 -0.86 -0.34
C LEU A 302 24.54 -0.14 -0.68
N ASP A 303 25.51 -0.89 -1.16
CA ASP A 303 26.71 -0.33 -1.80
C ASP A 303 27.13 -1.17 -3.00
N HIS A 304 28.03 -0.66 -3.84
CA HIS A 304 28.59 -1.43 -4.93
C HIS A 304 30.10 -1.23 -5.04
N ASP A 305 30.76 -2.21 -5.66
CA ASP A 305 32.14 -2.11 -6.10
C ASP A 305 32.32 -2.80 -7.47
N GLU A 306 33.58 -2.99 -7.89
CA GLU A 306 33.91 -3.65 -9.15
C GLU A 306 33.50 -5.13 -9.19
N ILE A 307 33.34 -5.78 -8.04
CA ILE A 307 32.96 -7.19 -7.91
C ILE A 307 31.43 -7.31 -8.02
N GLY A 308 30.69 -6.47 -7.29
CA GLY A 308 29.24 -6.42 -7.41
C GLY A 308 28.52 -5.63 -6.32
N LEU A 309 27.38 -6.17 -5.87
CA LEU A 309 26.47 -5.48 -4.97
C LEU A 309 26.70 -5.93 -3.53
N MET A 310 27.02 -4.98 -2.65
CA MET A 310 27.07 -5.16 -1.22
C MET A 310 25.71 -4.84 -0.60
N ILE A 311 25.14 -5.79 0.14
CA ILE A 311 23.87 -5.65 0.85
C ILE A 311 24.12 -5.84 2.33
N ARG A 312 23.71 -4.86 3.16
CA ARG A 312 23.59 -5.06 4.61
C ARG A 312 22.13 -5.25 4.97
N TRP A 313 21.92 -6.18 5.89
CA TRP A 313 20.60 -6.64 6.31
C TRP A 313 20.30 -6.21 7.74
N GLN A 314 19.02 -6.23 8.10
CA GLN A 314 18.51 -5.87 9.42
C GLN A 314 19.13 -6.68 10.56
N ASP A 315 19.48 -7.93 10.30
CA ASP A 315 20.13 -8.81 11.28
C ASP A 315 21.65 -8.56 11.41
N GLY A 316 22.18 -7.54 10.73
CA GLY A 316 23.59 -7.17 10.73
C GLY A 316 24.45 -7.99 9.78
N HIS A 317 23.89 -8.99 9.08
CA HIS A 317 24.60 -9.72 8.04
C HIS A 317 24.95 -8.78 6.89
N ALA A 318 26.14 -8.96 6.32
CA ALA A 318 26.60 -8.28 5.11
C ALA A 318 26.91 -9.33 4.04
N GLN A 319 26.49 -9.08 2.81
CA GLN A 319 26.59 -10.01 1.70
C GLN A 319 27.06 -9.25 0.45
N LEU A 320 28.17 -9.70 -0.14
CA LEU A 320 28.61 -9.25 -1.46
C LEU A 320 28.11 -10.26 -2.51
N ILE A 321 27.34 -9.81 -3.50
CA ILE A 321 26.85 -10.66 -4.58
C ILE A 321 27.51 -10.21 -5.89
N GLY A 322 28.21 -11.12 -6.56
CA GLY A 322 28.91 -10.83 -7.81
C GLY A 322 27.97 -10.35 -8.91
N SER A 323 28.42 -9.36 -9.69
CA SER A 323 27.62 -8.75 -10.76
C SER A 323 27.09 -9.77 -11.78
N ARG A 324 27.91 -10.77 -12.12
CA ARG A 324 27.52 -11.86 -13.01
C ARG A 324 26.51 -12.80 -12.38
N ASP A 325 26.64 -13.10 -11.09
CA ASP A 325 25.70 -13.95 -10.38
C ASP A 325 24.34 -13.30 -10.25
N LEU A 326 24.28 -11.99 -9.98
CA LEU A 326 23.05 -11.21 -10.07
C LEU A 326 22.42 -11.40 -11.44
N ARG A 327 23.16 -11.10 -12.52
CA ARG A 327 22.63 -11.17 -13.88
C ARG A 327 22.10 -12.56 -14.26
N LEU A 328 22.81 -13.62 -13.87
CA LEU A 328 22.43 -15.02 -14.13
C LEU A 328 21.20 -15.46 -13.33
N ASN A 329 20.99 -14.88 -12.14
CA ASN A 329 19.87 -15.20 -11.28
C ASN A 329 18.66 -14.26 -11.46
N CYS A 330 18.67 -13.40 -12.48
CA CYS A 330 17.56 -12.53 -12.83
C CYS A 330 16.23 -13.32 -12.95
N ARG A 331 15.19 -12.85 -12.27
CA ARG A 331 13.86 -13.50 -12.24
C ARG A 331 12.77 -12.75 -13.01
N CYS A 332 13.14 -11.82 -13.88
CA CYS A 332 12.16 -11.11 -14.70
C CYS A 332 11.58 -11.99 -15.82
N ALA A 333 10.44 -11.57 -16.36
CA ALA A 333 9.76 -12.26 -17.46
C ALA A 333 10.59 -12.37 -18.75
N ALA A 334 11.60 -11.52 -18.94
CA ALA A 334 12.51 -11.62 -20.10
C ALA A 334 13.62 -12.68 -19.90
N CYS A 335 13.85 -13.13 -18.67
CA CYS A 335 14.91 -14.08 -18.33
C CYS A 335 14.39 -15.45 -17.87
N ARG A 336 13.11 -15.54 -17.51
CA ARG A 336 12.44 -16.78 -17.11
C ARG A 336 11.12 -16.94 -17.82
N ASP A 337 10.85 -18.16 -18.23
CA ASP A 337 9.56 -18.52 -18.80
C ASP A 337 8.47 -18.44 -17.73
N GLU A 338 7.36 -17.79 -18.06
CA GLU A 338 6.28 -17.48 -17.11
C GLU A 338 5.55 -18.74 -16.63
N MET A 339 5.46 -19.76 -17.49
CA MET A 339 4.69 -20.97 -17.21
C MET A 339 5.52 -22.04 -16.49
N SER A 340 6.77 -22.23 -16.90
CA SER A 340 7.67 -23.26 -16.37
C SER A 340 8.64 -22.75 -15.32
N GLY A 341 8.86 -21.44 -15.23
CA GLY A 341 9.88 -20.82 -14.37
C GLY A 341 11.33 -21.10 -14.81
N ALA A 342 11.50 -21.79 -15.95
CA ALA A 342 12.79 -22.20 -16.46
C ALA A 342 13.59 -20.98 -16.95
N PRO A 343 14.92 -20.94 -16.74
CA PRO A 343 15.77 -19.89 -17.30
C PRO A 343 15.72 -19.89 -18.83
N ILE A 344 15.36 -18.76 -19.43
CA ILE A 344 15.51 -18.48 -20.86
C ILE A 344 16.90 -17.92 -21.15
N LEU A 345 17.49 -17.24 -20.17
CA LEU A 345 18.82 -16.66 -20.27
C LEU A 345 19.88 -17.75 -20.49
N ASP A 346 20.63 -17.61 -21.59
CA ASP A 346 21.81 -18.42 -21.89
C ASP A 346 23.02 -17.91 -21.08
N PRO A 347 23.55 -18.68 -20.12
CA PRO A 347 24.67 -18.26 -19.27
C PRO A 347 25.95 -17.92 -20.05
N SER A 348 26.14 -18.51 -21.23
CA SER A 348 27.33 -18.27 -22.06
C SER A 348 27.34 -16.88 -22.69
N ARG A 349 26.16 -16.24 -22.81
CA ARG A 349 26.01 -14.89 -23.37
C ARG A 349 26.17 -13.78 -22.35
N VAL A 350 26.27 -14.11 -21.06
CA VAL A 350 26.46 -13.13 -19.98
C VAL A 350 27.96 -12.83 -19.84
N PRO A 351 28.42 -11.61 -20.17
CA PRO A 351 29.82 -11.23 -20.08
C PRO A 351 30.38 -11.39 -18.66
N GLN A 352 31.67 -11.69 -18.54
CA GLN A 352 32.38 -11.71 -17.25
C GLN A 352 32.50 -10.31 -16.64
N THR A 353 32.52 -9.27 -17.48
CA THR A 353 32.62 -7.85 -17.09
C THR A 353 31.26 -7.19 -16.92
N ILE A 354 30.17 -7.98 -16.82
CA ILE A 354 28.83 -7.42 -16.63
C ILE A 354 28.77 -6.67 -15.31
N THR A 355 28.14 -5.50 -15.29
CA THR A 355 27.97 -4.68 -14.10
C THR A 355 26.54 -4.14 -14.05
N PRO A 356 25.96 -3.96 -12.84
CA PRO A 356 24.73 -3.20 -12.70
C PRO A 356 25.00 -1.73 -13.04
N THR A 357 24.03 -1.09 -13.70
CA THR A 357 24.11 0.33 -14.08
C THR A 357 23.10 1.18 -13.33
N ARG A 358 21.99 0.58 -12.90
CA ARG A 358 20.91 1.23 -12.15
C ARG A 358 20.25 0.22 -11.22
N ILE A 359 19.90 0.64 -10.00
CA ILE A 359 19.18 -0.15 -9.00
C ILE A 359 18.03 0.68 -8.45
N TRP A 360 16.82 0.16 -8.41
CA TRP A 360 15.66 0.88 -7.87
C TRP A 360 14.80 -0.02 -6.99
N SER A 361 14.00 0.59 -6.13
CA SER A 361 13.04 -0.14 -5.31
C SER A 361 11.82 -0.59 -6.12
N LEU A 362 11.38 -1.84 -5.92
CA LEU A 362 10.11 -2.37 -6.42
C LEU A 362 9.21 -2.71 -5.23
N GLY A 363 8.27 -1.81 -4.92
CA GLY A 363 7.45 -1.91 -3.72
C GLY A 363 8.30 -2.04 -2.46
N ASN A 364 7.86 -2.87 -1.52
CA ASN A 364 8.61 -3.14 -0.28
C ASN A 364 9.44 -4.44 -0.32
N TYR A 365 9.48 -5.16 -1.45
CA TYR A 365 9.86 -6.59 -1.45
C TYR A 365 11.03 -6.95 -2.37
N ALA A 366 11.40 -6.07 -3.30
CA ALA A 366 12.37 -6.38 -4.33
C ALA A 366 13.20 -5.18 -4.76
N LEU A 367 14.35 -5.47 -5.34
CA LEU A 367 15.13 -4.55 -6.13
C LEU A 367 14.89 -4.81 -7.61
N GLY A 368 14.72 -3.72 -8.36
CA GLY A 368 14.89 -3.73 -9.79
C GLY A 368 16.34 -3.39 -10.16
N MET A 369 16.87 -4.00 -11.21
CA MET A 369 18.23 -3.69 -11.69
C MET A 369 18.33 -3.64 -13.22
N ALA A 370 19.15 -2.72 -13.70
CA ALA A 370 19.62 -2.66 -15.09
C ALA A 370 21.12 -3.01 -15.15
N PHE A 371 21.57 -3.51 -16.28
CA PHE A 371 22.92 -4.01 -16.49
C PHE A 371 23.57 -3.45 -17.75
N SER A 372 24.90 -3.54 -17.82
CA SER A 372 25.70 -3.05 -18.94
C SER A 372 25.50 -3.79 -20.27
N ASP A 373 24.83 -4.95 -20.28
CA ASP A 373 24.39 -5.65 -21.51
C ASP A 373 23.11 -5.09 -22.12
N GLY A 374 22.58 -3.99 -21.56
CA GLY A 374 21.34 -3.34 -21.99
C GLY A 374 20.07 -3.95 -21.36
N HIS A 375 20.20 -4.98 -20.53
CA HIS A 375 19.06 -5.51 -19.76
C HIS A 375 18.59 -4.47 -18.73
N SER A 376 17.29 -4.15 -18.71
CA SER A 376 16.76 -3.03 -17.92
C SER A 376 15.51 -3.37 -17.10
N SER A 377 15.17 -4.65 -17.00
CA SER A 377 13.95 -5.12 -16.33
C SER A 377 14.23 -6.14 -15.23
N GLY A 378 15.45 -6.20 -14.70
CA GLY A 378 15.83 -7.19 -13.69
C GLY A 378 14.98 -7.05 -12.43
N ILE A 379 14.60 -8.17 -11.81
CA ILE A 379 13.80 -8.20 -10.58
C ILE A 379 14.41 -9.22 -9.61
N TYR A 380 14.65 -8.78 -8.39
CA TYR A 380 15.29 -9.54 -7.33
C TYR A 380 14.55 -9.34 -6.02
N THR A 381 13.77 -10.33 -5.58
CA THR A 381 13.14 -10.25 -4.25
C THR A 381 14.21 -10.27 -3.17
N PHE A 382 13.97 -9.59 -2.05
CA PHE A 382 14.92 -9.57 -0.93
C PHE A 382 15.24 -10.99 -0.44
N LYS A 383 14.22 -11.85 -0.34
CA LYS A 383 14.43 -13.28 -0.08
C LYS A 383 15.35 -13.94 -1.12
N ALA A 384 15.14 -13.70 -2.41
CA ALA A 384 15.96 -14.29 -3.45
C ALA A 384 17.42 -13.82 -3.38
N LEU A 385 17.66 -12.54 -3.08
CA LEU A 385 19.01 -11.99 -2.86
C LEU A 385 19.66 -12.62 -1.64
N ARG A 386 18.92 -12.73 -0.54
CA ARG A 386 19.39 -13.33 0.71
C ARG A 386 19.79 -14.80 0.55
N ASP A 387 19.10 -15.52 -0.33
CA ASP A 387 19.37 -16.93 -0.64
C ASP A 387 20.58 -17.11 -1.61
N MET A 388 21.12 -16.03 -2.21
CA MET A 388 22.29 -16.13 -3.10
C MET A 388 23.59 -16.40 -2.34
N GLN A 389 24.54 -17.07 -3.00
CA GLN A 389 25.88 -17.22 -2.45
C GLN A 389 26.61 -15.87 -2.42
N SER A 390 27.39 -15.64 -1.37
CA SER A 390 28.30 -14.49 -1.34
C SER A 390 29.45 -14.74 -2.32
N ALA A 391 29.90 -13.71 -3.02
CA ALA A 391 31.14 -13.76 -3.78
C ALA A 391 32.29 -14.05 -2.80
N GLU A 392 33.17 -15.00 -3.15
CA GLU A 392 34.41 -15.21 -2.41
C GLU A 392 35.26 -13.95 -2.59
N VAL A 393 35.52 -13.23 -1.49
CA VAL A 393 36.57 -12.22 -1.47
C VAL A 393 37.87 -13.00 -1.36
N GLU A 394 38.60 -13.15 -2.47
CA GLU A 394 39.98 -13.62 -2.39
C GLU A 394 40.76 -12.60 -1.55
N ASP A 395 41.17 -12.99 -0.34
CA ASP A 395 42.13 -12.23 0.46
C ASP A 395 43.43 -12.12 -0.36
N VAL A 396 43.68 -10.94 -0.94
CA VAL A 396 44.94 -10.62 -1.67
C VAL A 396 46.02 -10.17 -0.71
#